data_AF-K9AR75-F1
#
_entry.id   AF-K9AR75-F1
#
_cell.length_a   1.000
_cell.length_b   1.000
_cell.length_c   1.000
_cell.angle_alpha   90.00
_cell.angle_beta   90.00
_cell.angle_gamma   90.00
#
_symmetry.space_group_name_H-M   'P 1'
#
loop_
_entity.id
_entity.type
_entity.pdbx_description
1 polymer ?
#
loop_
_entity_poly.entity_id
_entity_poly.type
_entity_poly.pdbx_seq_one_letter_code
_entity_poly.pdbx_strand_id
1 'polypeptide(L)'
;MATENRRERKQIKFRVTQEEYERLEQMAETLNTSVPMLAKDAAQKKRIKAPLIDRQGAIEIAKELRAIGTNINQIARAVNTKELIDYDIGNALLDELGDLRNEMGKLWQLLK
;
A
#
# COMPACT_ATOMS: atom_id res chain seq x y z
N MET A 1 -24.62 31.85 11.93
CA MET A 1 -24.51 30.44 12.39
C MET A 1 -23.84 29.65 11.28
N ALA A 2 -22.63 29.15 11.50
CA ALA A 2 -21.89 28.39 10.48
C ALA A 2 -22.60 27.04 10.26
N THR A 3 -23.19 26.86 9.09
CA THR A 3 -23.78 25.59 8.68
C THR A 3 -22.66 24.64 8.31
N GLU A 4 -22.45 23.63 9.14
CA GLU A 4 -21.44 22.60 8.94
C GLU A 4 -21.79 21.78 7.67
N ASN A 5 -20.98 21.93 6.62
CA ASN A 5 -21.24 21.34 5.32
C ASN A 5 -20.82 19.86 5.32
N ARG A 6 -21.69 18.98 5.86
CA ARG A 6 -21.44 17.53 5.95
C ARG A 6 -21.94 16.79 4.71
N ARG A 7 -21.09 15.91 4.16
CA ARG A 7 -21.44 15.03 3.03
C ARG A 7 -22.61 14.09 3.33
N GLU A 8 -22.73 13.61 4.57
CA GLU A 8 -23.81 12.74 5.02
C GLU A 8 -24.60 13.42 6.15
N ARG A 9 -25.92 13.56 5.96
CA ARG A 9 -26.77 14.39 6.83
C ARG A 9 -27.40 13.64 8.01
N LYS A 10 -27.50 12.31 7.97
CA LYS A 10 -28.15 11.50 9.01
C LYS A 10 -27.11 10.85 9.93
N GLN A 11 -27.26 11.02 11.24
CA GLN A 11 -26.42 10.39 12.26
C GLN A 11 -27.21 9.36 13.05
N ILE A 12 -26.62 8.19 13.29
CA ILE A 12 -27.17 7.15 14.15
C ILE A 12 -26.26 7.06 15.37
N LYS A 13 -26.85 7.18 16.57
CA LYS A 13 -26.14 7.00 17.85
C LYS A 13 -26.56 5.65 18.43
N PHE A 14 -25.61 4.74 18.59
CA PHE A 14 -25.82 3.49 19.30
C PHE A 14 -25.03 3.50 20.61
N ARG A 15 -25.59 2.86 21.64
CA ARG A 15 -24.94 2.74 22.95
C ARG A 15 -24.14 1.45 22.97
N VAL A 16 -22.96 1.51 23.54
CA VAL A 16 -22.07 0.37 23.77
C VAL A 16 -21.61 0.39 25.22
N THR A 17 -21.41 -0.80 25.76
CA THR A 17 -20.69 -0.99 27.01
C THR A 17 -19.19 -0.79 26.80
N GLN A 18 -18.44 -0.65 27.89
CA GLN A 18 -16.99 -0.44 27.84
C GLN A 18 -16.29 -1.62 27.14
N GLU A 19 -16.65 -2.86 27.48
CA GLU A 19 -16.06 -4.06 26.88
C GLU A 19 -16.35 -4.17 25.37
N GLU A 20 -17.55 -3.79 24.94
CA GLU A 20 -17.90 -3.78 23.52
C GLU A 20 -17.11 -2.72 22.76
N TYR A 21 -16.89 -1.55 23.37
CA TYR A 21 -16.11 -0.49 22.78
C TYR A 21 -14.64 -0.89 22.59
N GLU A 22 -14.03 -1.52 23.60
CA GLU A 22 -12.65 -2.01 23.52
C GLU A 22 -12.46 -3.06 22.41
N ARG A 23 -13.42 -3.98 22.24
CA ARG A 23 -13.39 -4.95 21.13
C ARG A 23 -13.48 -4.26 19.77
N LEU A 24 -14.35 -3.25 19.65
CA LEU A 24 -14.47 -2.47 18.41
C LEU A 24 -13.21 -1.68 18.09
N GLU A 25 -12.53 -1.15 19.11
CA GLU A 25 -11.27 -0.43 18.98
C GLU A 25 -10.14 -1.34 18.50
N GLN A 26 -9.99 -2.52 19.12
CA GLN A 26 -9.03 -3.54 18.67
C GLN A 26 -9.27 -4.00 17.23
N MET A 27 -10.55 -4.20 16.84
CA MET A 27 -10.91 -4.54 15.47
C MET A 27 -10.58 -3.41 14.50
N ALA A 28 -10.87 -2.16 14.87
CA ALA A 28 -10.60 -0.99 14.05
C ALA A 28 -9.09 -0.80 13.82
N GLU A 29 -8.27 -1.01 14.85
CA GLU A 29 -6.80 -1.00 14.74
C GLU A 29 -6.28 -2.07 13.77
N THR A 30 -6.76 -3.31 13.92
CA THR A 30 -6.38 -4.43 13.04
C THR A 30 -6.71 -4.13 11.57
N LEU A 31 -7.81 -3.42 11.33
CA LEU A 31 -8.33 -3.10 10.01
C LEU A 31 -7.83 -1.74 9.47
N ASN A 32 -6.96 -1.04 10.21
CA ASN A 32 -6.51 0.32 9.90
C ASN A 32 -7.67 1.28 9.58
N THR A 33 -8.80 1.14 10.28
CA THR A 33 -10.00 1.95 10.09
C THR A 33 -10.44 2.57 11.42
N SER A 34 -11.49 3.39 11.42
CA SER A 34 -12.06 3.95 12.65
C SER A 34 -13.30 3.17 13.09
N VAL A 35 -13.60 3.16 14.39
CA VAL A 35 -14.80 2.50 14.94
C VAL A 35 -16.10 2.93 14.22
N PRO A 36 -16.32 4.23 13.89
CA PRO A 36 -17.49 4.65 13.12
C PRO A 36 -17.52 4.11 11.67
N MET A 37 -16.36 4.03 11.01
CA MET A 37 -16.25 3.45 9.66
C MET A 37 -16.55 1.94 9.70
N LEU A 38 -16.00 1.24 10.68
CA LEU A 38 -16.23 -0.19 10.89
C LEU A 38 -17.72 -0.50 11.13
N ALA A 39 -18.38 0.27 11.99
CA ALA A 39 -19.82 0.14 12.23
C ALA A 39 -20.65 0.41 10.95
N LYS A 40 -20.23 1.39 10.15
CA LYS A 40 -20.88 1.71 8.87
C LYS A 40 -20.68 0.59 7.84
N ASP A 41 -19.48 0.04 7.70
CA ASP A 41 -19.20 -1.05 6.77
C ASP A 41 -19.88 -2.36 7.18
N ALA A 42 -19.94 -2.64 8.49
CA ALA A 42 -20.70 -3.76 9.05
C ALA A 42 -22.20 -3.62 8.76
N ALA A 43 -22.78 -2.43 8.98
CA ALA A 43 -24.18 -2.14 8.68
C ALA A 43 -24.50 -2.24 7.17
N GLN A 44 -23.53 -1.90 6.32
CA GLN A 44 -23.63 -2.02 4.86
C GLN A 44 -23.37 -3.45 4.34
N LYS A 45 -23.15 -4.44 5.23
CA LYS A 45 -22.76 -5.83 4.88
C LYS A 45 -21.55 -5.91 3.94
N LYS A 46 -20.68 -4.89 3.94
CA LYS A 46 -19.44 -4.95 3.18
C LYS A 46 -18.53 -6.00 3.82
N ARG A 47 -17.88 -6.81 2.99
CA ARG A 47 -16.89 -7.77 3.50
C ARG A 47 -15.72 -6.98 4.08
N ILE A 48 -15.68 -6.90 5.41
CA ILE A 48 -14.55 -6.38 6.16
C ILE A 48 -13.41 -7.39 5.99
N LYS A 49 -12.52 -7.14 5.02
CA LYS A 49 -11.31 -7.94 4.82
C LYS A 49 -10.17 -7.28 5.60
N ALA A 50 -9.48 -8.08 6.40
CA ALA A 50 -8.20 -7.68 6.97
C ALA A 50 -7.26 -7.20 5.85
N PRO A 51 -6.54 -6.08 6.03
CA PRO A 51 -5.50 -5.70 5.09
C PRO A 51 -4.47 -6.82 5.01
N LEU A 52 -4.12 -7.23 3.78
CA LEU A 52 -3.18 -8.34 3.54
C LEU A 52 -1.77 -8.06 4.05
N ILE A 53 -1.43 -6.77 4.19
CA ILE A 53 -0.14 -6.28 4.65
C ILE A 53 -0.44 -5.33 5.79
N ASP A 54 0.24 -5.54 6.91
CA ASP A 54 0.16 -4.66 8.06
C ASP A 54 0.82 -3.30 7.76
N ARG A 55 0.57 -2.32 8.61
CA ARG A 55 1.11 -0.96 8.38
C ARG A 55 2.64 -0.95 8.38
N GLN A 56 3.27 -1.78 9.21
CA GLN A 56 4.72 -1.86 9.32
C GLN A 56 5.33 -2.46 8.05
N GLY A 57 4.80 -3.59 7.56
CA GLY A 57 5.21 -4.20 6.30
C GLY A 57 4.97 -3.28 5.10
N ALA A 58 3.88 -2.50 5.09
CA ALA A 58 3.64 -1.52 4.02
C ALA A 58 4.71 -0.41 3.98
N ILE A 59 5.20 0.04 5.15
CA ILE A 59 6.28 1.03 5.26
C ILE A 59 7.61 0.43 4.78
N GLU A 60 7.89 -0.81 5.15
CA GLU A 60 9.11 -1.52 4.72
C GLU A 60 9.12 -1.74 3.20
N ILE A 61 8.00 -2.20 2.63
CA ILE A 61 7.86 -2.33 1.18
C ILE A 61 8.06 -0.98 0.48
N ALA A 62 7.48 0.10 1.01
CA ALA A 62 7.67 1.43 0.45
C ALA A 62 9.13 1.90 0.50
N LYS A 63 9.87 1.54 1.56
CA LYS A 63 11.29 1.83 1.71
C LYS A 63 12.13 1.08 0.68
N GLU A 64 11.89 -0.22 0.50
CA GLU A 64 12.59 -1.03 -0.48
C GLU A 64 12.30 -0.56 -1.92
N LEU A 65 11.03 -0.28 -2.24
CA LEU A 65 10.65 0.29 -3.54
C LEU A 65 11.35 1.63 -3.82
N ARG A 66 11.53 2.48 -2.81
CA ARG A 66 12.27 3.73 -2.95
C ARG A 66 13.77 3.50 -3.22
N ALA A 67 14.38 2.52 -2.56
CA ALA A 67 15.76 2.13 -2.81
C ALA A 67 15.95 1.64 -4.26
N ILE A 68 15.06 0.76 -4.71
CA ILE A 68 15.03 0.27 -6.10
C ILE A 68 14.89 1.44 -7.09
N GLY A 69 13.91 2.32 -6.89
CA GLY A 69 13.71 3.49 -7.75
C GLY A 69 14.92 4.42 -7.79
N THR A 70 15.63 4.57 -6.68
CA THR A 70 16.88 5.35 -6.60
C THR A 70 17.98 4.71 -7.43
N ASN A 71 18.17 3.39 -7.33
CA ASN A 71 19.14 2.65 -8.14
C ASN A 71 18.83 2.75 -9.64
N ILE A 72 17.56 2.57 -10.02
CA ILE A 72 17.13 2.73 -11.43
C ILE A 72 17.42 4.14 -11.93
N ASN A 73 17.16 5.17 -11.12
CA ASN A 73 17.43 6.54 -11.50
C ASN A 73 18.93 6.83 -11.65
N GLN A 74 19.78 6.19 -10.83
CA GLN A 74 21.24 6.26 -10.98
C GLN A 74 21.71 5.57 -12.27
N ILE A 75 21.17 4.40 -12.60
CA ILE A 75 21.45 3.70 -13.86
C ILE A 75 21.02 4.56 -15.04
N ALA A 76 19.79 5.09 -15.03
CA ALA A 76 19.28 5.97 -16.09
C ALA A 76 20.16 7.22 -16.28
N ARG A 77 20.62 7.83 -15.18
CA ARG A 77 21.58 8.93 -15.25
C ARG A 77 22.92 8.48 -15.80
N ALA A 78 23.48 7.36 -15.35
CA ALA A 78 24.75 6.84 -15.85
C ALA A 78 24.69 6.55 -17.36
N VAL A 79 23.57 6.01 -17.85
CA VAL A 79 23.28 5.79 -19.27
C VAL A 79 23.19 7.11 -20.03
N ASN A 80 22.45 8.09 -19.50
CA ASN A 80 22.26 9.39 -20.15
C ASN A 80 23.49 10.31 -20.10
N THR A 81 24.42 10.10 -19.15
CA THR A 81 25.58 10.99 -18.95
C THR A 81 26.87 10.46 -19.59
N LYS A 82 26.92 9.17 -19.99
CA LYS A 82 28.04 8.64 -20.77
C LYS A 82 27.76 8.82 -22.27
N GLU A 83 28.54 9.67 -22.93
CA GLU A 83 28.89 9.43 -24.34
C GLU A 83 29.45 8.01 -24.42
N LEU A 84 28.72 7.13 -25.13
CA LEU A 84 28.99 5.71 -25.31
C LEU A 84 29.06 4.90 -23.99
N ILE A 85 27.91 4.37 -23.57
CA ILE A 85 27.94 2.99 -23.04
C ILE A 85 28.38 2.11 -24.20
N ASP A 86 29.47 1.36 -23.99
CA ASP A 86 29.87 0.29 -24.88
C ASP A 86 28.65 -0.60 -25.17
N TYR A 87 28.30 -0.75 -26.45
CA TYR A 87 27.06 -1.38 -26.90
C TYR A 87 26.87 -2.76 -26.26
N ASP A 88 27.96 -3.48 -26.03
CA ASP A 88 27.95 -4.80 -25.40
C ASP A 88 27.60 -4.75 -23.90
N ILE A 89 28.06 -3.71 -23.18
CA ILE A 89 27.69 -3.48 -21.78
C ILE A 89 26.21 -3.07 -21.69
N GLY A 90 25.72 -2.28 -22.65
CA GLY A 90 24.32 -1.89 -22.71
C GLY A 90 23.38 -3.07 -22.92
N ASN A 91 23.74 -4.01 -23.81
CA ASN A 91 22.97 -5.22 -24.04
C ASN A 91 23.00 -6.17 -22.84
N ALA A 92 24.16 -6.39 -22.22
CA ALA A 92 24.26 -7.22 -21.02
C ALA A 92 23.39 -6.67 -19.87
N LEU A 93 23.34 -5.34 -19.69
CA LEU A 93 22.50 -4.71 -18.68
C LEU A 93 21.00 -4.85 -19.00
N LEU A 94 20.62 -4.79 -20.27
CA LEU A 94 19.23 -4.99 -20.72
C LEU A 94 18.75 -6.42 -20.46
N ASP A 95 19.62 -7.41 -20.70
CA ASP A 95 19.32 -8.82 -20.43
C ASP A 95 19.13 -9.06 -18.92
N GLU A 96 20.04 -8.58 -18.08
CA GLU A 96 19.91 -8.70 -16.61
C GLU A 96 18.63 -8.04 -16.08
N LEU A 97 18.27 -6.85 -16.58
CA LEU A 97 17.02 -6.19 -16.21
C LEU A 97 15.78 -6.96 -16.69
N GLY A 98 15.88 -7.61 -17.85
CA GLY A 98 14.84 -8.50 -18.37
C GLY A 98 14.60 -9.71 -17.46
N ASP A 99 15.67 -10.33 -16.99
CA ASP A 99 15.63 -11.47 -16.07
C ASP A 99 15.10 -11.08 -14.70
N LEU A 100 15.55 -9.95 -14.15
CA LEU A 100 15.07 -9.43 -12.87
C LEU A 100 13.56 -9.13 -12.93
N ARG A 101 13.08 -8.56 -14.05
CA ARG A 101 11.64 -8.34 -14.28
C ARG A 101 10.87 -9.67 -14.33
N ASN A 102 11.42 -10.70 -14.99
CA ASN A 102 10.77 -12.01 -15.08
C ASN A 102 10.69 -12.70 -13.71
N GLU A 103 11.76 -12.65 -12.91
CA GLU A 103 11.74 -13.17 -11.54
C GLU A 103 10.76 -12.43 -10.66
N MET A 104 10.73 -11.09 -10.73
CA MET A 104 9.77 -10.28 -9.99
C MET A 104 8.32 -10.61 -10.41
N GLY A 105 8.08 -10.87 -11.70
CA GLY A 105 6.79 -11.35 -12.20
C GLY A 105 6.39 -12.71 -11.65
N LYS A 106 7.34 -13.66 -11.52
CA LYS A 106 7.09 -14.97 -10.90
C LYS A 106 6.77 -14.84 -9.42
N LEU A 107 7.51 -14.02 -8.68
CA LEU A 107 7.24 -13.73 -7.27
C LEU A 107 5.86 -13.08 -7.09
N TRP A 108 5.48 -12.17 -7.99
CA TRP A 108 4.17 -11.53 -7.95
C TRP A 108 3.00 -12.49 -8.21
N GLN A 109 3.20 -13.55 -9.01
CA GLN A 109 2.20 -14.60 -9.22
C GLN A 109 2.02 -15.49 -7.98
N LEU A 110 3.04 -15.65 -7.14
CA LEU A 110 2.95 -16.39 -5.87
C LEU A 110 2.23 -15.61 -4.76
N LEU A 111 2.10 -14.30 -4.92
CA LEU A 111 1.41 -13.40 -3.99
C LEU A 111 -0.06 -13.16 -4.35
N LYS A 112 -0.56 -13.78 -5.43
CA LYS A 112 -1.99 -13.88 -5.75
C LYS A 112 -2.62 -15.07 -5.05
#